data_AF-A0A962K4T3-F1
#
_entry.id   AF-A0A962K4T3-F1
#
_cell.length_a   1.000
_cell.length_b   1.000
_cell.length_c   1.000
_cell.angle_alpha   90.00
_cell.angle_beta   90.00
_cell.angle_gamma   90.00
#
_symmetry.space_group_name_H-M   'P 1'
#
loop_
_entity.id
_entity.type
_entity.pdbx_description
1 polymer ?
#
loop_
_entity_poly.entity_id
_entity_poly.type
_entity_poly.pdbx_seq_one_letter_code
_entity_poly.pdbx_strand_id
1 'polypeptide(L)'
;MYKIGNLFKFLGLAALASGLSVTAQAQRISDFSLIDHTGKFHQISRYADTDAVVLFVYDKDSEVVADALRDFNRVVDRFEQENIAFFLIESTGLTDKSVIAAAADEDGIELPILVDDTQTVSELLHVTRAAQVIVIDPAAREIVYNGSLNDRFTEGSSRRRARDHYLQEVLESVVAGSEVTVAGQPSSGEAIVYPVLEQQAIADIDYVDDVVPVIERRCVSCHQDGGIAPFAMNSHQMLQGWSPMIREVLLTKRMPPAQIDPDYVHLFQDQSYITIEETQTLLHWIDAGSPNNSGSDPLAAIEHQAPEWELSERWGEPDMIVKIPPQEIPATGVVEYRNIPIPLNNEEELWVKGVEFKPGDRQVLHHIIAFTFGSDGVNQFDILNQGIGMGAYAPGNAPNTFPDGTGYPLRPNGGLLLQMHYTTSGKETVDASEVAIYLYDEKPAKTVFGGSAADLNIAIPPHAKRHTMTASKTFPKNVYLSMLGPHMHYRGFDADFKLIYPDGSEERILNVPNYQFNWQTTYDFKEPMYLPAGTELVFNGTFDNSAMNPYNPDPTVESNFGEQTWQEMFFGFFQYYEADNQGNSD
;
A
#
# COMPACT_ATOMS: atom_id res chain seq x y z
N MET A 1 30.32 59.01 -70.12
CA MET A 1 29.03 58.29 -70.07
C MET A 1 29.18 57.10 -69.14
N TYR A 2 28.33 57.06 -68.11
CA TYR A 2 28.02 56.03 -67.09
C TYR A 2 28.56 54.60 -67.21
N LYS A 3 29.03 54.04 -66.08
CA LYS A 3 28.33 53.05 -65.20
C LYS A 3 29.20 52.74 -63.96
N ILE A 4 28.80 53.19 -62.76
CA ILE A 4 28.04 52.50 -61.69
C ILE A 4 28.78 51.30 -61.06
N GLY A 5 29.28 51.52 -59.85
CA GLY A 5 29.46 50.52 -58.79
C GLY A 5 28.96 51.14 -57.47
N ASN A 6 28.39 50.32 -56.58
CA ASN A 6 28.29 50.53 -55.12
C ASN A 6 27.61 49.28 -54.51
N LEU A 7 28.32 48.46 -53.73
CA LEU A 7 28.61 48.57 -52.28
C LEU A 7 27.38 48.28 -51.39
N PHE A 8 27.32 47.04 -50.88
CA PHE A 8 26.40 46.57 -49.85
C PHE A 8 26.75 47.19 -48.49
N LYS A 9 25.74 47.67 -47.76
CA LYS A 9 25.81 48.19 -46.40
C LYS A 9 25.76 47.05 -45.37
N PHE A 10 26.72 46.99 -44.46
CA PHE A 10 26.60 46.33 -43.16
C PHE A 10 25.97 47.32 -42.16
N LEU A 11 24.85 46.94 -41.54
CA LEU A 11 24.35 47.56 -40.31
C LEU A 11 24.64 46.58 -39.16
N GLY A 12 25.49 46.99 -38.22
CA GLY A 12 25.65 46.30 -36.95
C GLY A 12 24.50 46.68 -36.01
N LEU A 13 23.79 45.68 -35.50
CA LEU A 13 22.89 45.82 -34.36
C LEU A 13 23.63 45.31 -33.11
N ALA A 14 23.86 46.21 -32.15
CA ALA A 14 24.33 45.84 -30.82
C ALA A 14 23.14 45.26 -30.03
N ALA A 15 23.19 43.98 -29.69
CA ALA A 15 22.25 43.36 -28.77
C ALA A 15 22.75 43.56 -27.33
N LEU A 16 21.99 44.31 -26.53
CA LEU A 16 22.13 44.34 -25.09
C LEU A 16 21.71 42.97 -24.53
N ALA A 17 22.68 42.19 -24.04
CA ALA A 17 22.41 41.04 -23.19
C ALA A 17 21.91 41.55 -21.82
N SER A 18 20.60 41.59 -21.66
CA SER A 18 19.98 41.68 -20.33
C SER A 18 20.04 40.26 -19.76
N GLY A 19 20.91 40.05 -18.76
CA GLY A 19 20.90 38.84 -17.96
C GLY A 19 19.58 38.75 -17.22
N LEU A 20 18.67 37.91 -17.74
CA LEU A 20 17.56 37.40 -16.96
C LEU A 20 18.18 36.46 -15.93
N SER A 21 18.28 36.93 -14.69
CA SER A 21 18.42 36.04 -13.54
C SER A 21 17.23 35.10 -13.59
N VAL A 22 17.46 33.84 -13.95
CA VAL A 22 16.50 32.76 -13.73
C VAL A 22 16.42 32.61 -12.22
N THR A 23 15.44 33.25 -11.60
CA THR A 23 15.01 32.86 -10.26
C THR A 23 14.66 31.38 -10.35
N ALA A 24 15.35 30.54 -9.57
CA ALA A 24 15.00 29.13 -9.43
C ALA A 24 13.53 29.07 -9.02
N GLN A 25 12.65 28.77 -9.96
CA GLN A 25 11.23 28.66 -9.69
C GLN A 25 11.06 27.38 -8.88
N ALA A 26 10.47 27.49 -7.69
CA ALA A 26 10.18 26.34 -6.84
C ALA A 26 9.50 25.25 -7.68
N GLN A 27 10.11 24.06 -7.69
CA GLN A 27 9.67 22.97 -8.56
C GLN A 27 8.63 22.15 -7.82
N ARG A 28 7.37 22.27 -8.26
CA ARG A 28 6.28 21.42 -7.75
C ARG A 28 6.52 19.97 -8.11
N ILE A 29 6.27 19.09 -7.15
CA ILE A 29 6.32 17.65 -7.30
C ILE A 29 4.95 17.03 -7.03
N SER A 30 4.74 15.83 -7.57
CA SER A 30 3.60 15.00 -7.19
C SER A 30 3.79 14.48 -5.77
N ASP A 31 2.69 14.16 -5.09
CA ASP A 31 2.75 13.34 -3.88
C ASP A 31 3.32 11.96 -4.24
N PHE A 32 4.06 11.37 -3.32
CA PHE A 32 4.70 10.07 -3.49
C PHE A 32 4.85 9.40 -2.13
N SER A 33 5.07 8.08 -2.16
CA SER A 33 5.32 7.30 -0.97
C SER A 33 6.38 6.24 -1.19
N LEU A 34 7.17 5.98 -0.13
CA LEU A 34 8.18 4.94 -0.08
C LEU A 34 8.02 4.12 1.20
N ILE A 35 8.50 2.88 1.15
CA ILE A 35 8.65 2.05 2.34
C ILE A 35 10.12 2.13 2.77
N ASP A 36 10.39 2.33 4.05
CA ASP A 36 11.75 2.34 4.57
C ASP A 36 12.33 0.93 4.71
N HIS A 37 13.64 0.85 4.96
CA HIS A 37 14.37 -0.40 5.20
C HIS A 37 13.85 -1.23 6.41
N THR A 38 13.01 -0.66 7.26
CA THR A 38 12.38 -1.37 8.39
C THR A 38 10.95 -1.86 8.09
N GLY A 39 10.45 -1.53 6.89
CA GLY A 39 9.11 -1.86 6.44
C GLY A 39 8.05 -0.81 6.80
N LYS A 40 8.42 0.42 7.17
CA LYS A 40 7.45 1.48 7.48
C LYS A 40 7.11 2.34 6.27
N PHE A 41 5.85 2.73 6.16
CA PHE A 41 5.37 3.60 5.08
C PHE A 41 5.57 5.08 5.39
N HIS A 42 6.03 5.81 4.37
CA HIS A 42 6.22 7.25 4.37
C HIS A 42 5.59 7.85 3.12
N GLN A 43 4.72 8.85 3.28
CA GLN A 43 4.12 9.59 2.17
C GLN A 43 4.29 11.08 2.43
N ILE A 44 4.76 11.84 1.44
CA ILE A 44 5.16 13.24 1.65
C ILE A 44 4.00 14.10 2.18
N SER A 45 2.76 13.86 1.72
CA SER A 45 1.58 14.58 2.22
C SER A 45 1.25 14.33 3.70
N ARG A 46 1.70 13.21 4.31
CA ARG A 46 1.53 12.96 5.75
C ARG A 46 2.49 13.78 6.63
N TYR A 47 3.43 14.49 6.00
CA TYR A 47 4.35 15.42 6.64
C TYR A 47 3.97 16.88 6.38
N ALA A 48 2.77 17.17 5.86
CA ALA A 48 2.36 18.54 5.54
C ALA A 48 2.27 19.48 6.77
N ASP A 49 2.40 18.94 7.98
CA ASP A 49 2.50 19.71 9.22
C ASP A 49 3.96 19.89 9.72
N THR A 50 4.97 19.47 8.95
CA THR A 50 6.39 19.78 9.19
C THR A 50 6.83 20.94 8.31
N ASP A 51 7.84 21.70 8.77
CA ASP A 51 8.37 22.87 8.05
C ASP A 51 9.19 22.44 6.82
N ALA A 52 9.86 21.28 6.90
CA ALA A 52 10.54 20.66 5.78
C ALA A 52 10.65 19.13 5.95
N VAL A 53 10.85 18.46 4.81
CA VAL A 53 11.35 17.09 4.72
C VAL A 53 12.69 17.10 4.02
N VAL A 54 13.71 16.52 4.65
CA VAL A 54 15.08 16.44 4.14
C VAL A 54 15.40 14.99 3.77
N LEU A 55 15.83 14.80 2.53
CA LEU A 55 16.28 13.51 2.01
C LEU A 55 17.78 13.58 1.69
N PHE A 56 18.56 12.66 2.24
CA PHE A 56 19.97 12.48 1.90
C PHE A 56 20.15 11.21 1.06
N VAL A 57 20.68 11.34 -0.16
CA VAL A 57 20.86 10.22 -1.09
C VAL A 57 21.99 9.33 -0.57
N TYR A 58 21.59 8.16 -0.09
CA TYR A 58 22.44 7.14 0.49
C TYR A 58 22.86 6.13 -0.59
N ASP A 59 24.09 5.66 -0.45
CA ASP A 59 24.67 4.55 -1.19
C ASP A 59 25.66 3.90 -0.23
N LYS A 60 25.37 2.68 0.20
CA LYS A 60 26.20 1.92 1.15
C LYS A 60 27.62 1.65 0.64
N ASP A 61 27.82 1.66 -0.68
CA ASP A 61 29.11 1.35 -1.31
C ASP A 61 29.95 2.61 -1.57
N SER A 62 29.45 3.80 -1.20
CA SER A 62 30.10 5.09 -1.43
C SER A 62 30.93 5.57 -0.23
N GLU A 63 32.25 5.69 -0.42
CA GLU A 63 33.14 6.32 0.57
C GLU A 63 32.78 7.79 0.80
N VAL A 64 32.27 8.49 -0.22
CA VAL A 64 31.84 9.89 -0.12
C VAL A 64 30.63 10.00 0.79
N VAL A 65 29.66 9.10 0.65
CA VAL A 65 28.48 9.02 1.52
C VAL A 65 28.89 8.76 2.96
N ALA A 66 29.73 7.76 3.21
CA ALA A 66 30.22 7.44 4.56
C ALA A 66 30.89 8.66 5.24
N ASP A 67 31.68 9.44 4.49
CA ASP A 67 32.31 10.66 4.98
C ASP A 67 31.31 11.82 5.18
N ALA A 68 30.30 11.92 4.31
CA ALA A 68 29.26 12.96 4.34
C ALA A 68 28.23 12.75 5.45
N LEU A 69 27.92 11.50 5.81
CA LEU A 69 27.00 11.15 6.91
C LEU A 69 27.38 11.83 8.22
N ARG A 70 28.68 11.95 8.53
CA ARG A 70 29.14 12.66 9.73
C ARG A 70 28.80 14.14 9.73
N ASP A 71 28.86 14.80 8.57
CA ASP A 71 28.52 16.21 8.45
C ASP A 71 27.00 16.40 8.34
N PHE A 72 26.27 15.44 7.76
CA PHE A 72 24.81 15.40 7.73
C PHE A 72 24.22 15.23 9.13
N ASN A 73 24.72 14.28 9.93
CA ASN A 73 24.25 14.06 11.30
C ASN A 73 24.48 15.29 12.19
N ARG A 74 25.54 16.07 11.97
CA ARG A 74 25.69 17.37 12.68
C ARG A 74 24.60 18.38 12.33
N VAL A 75 24.06 18.33 11.11
CA VAL A 75 22.90 19.14 10.74
C VAL A 75 21.66 18.58 11.44
N VAL A 76 21.44 17.27 11.41
CA VAL A 76 20.33 16.62 12.13
C VAL A 76 20.33 17.01 13.61
N ASP A 77 21.46 16.84 14.31
CA ASP A 77 21.64 17.22 15.72
C ASP A 77 21.33 18.70 15.98
N ARG A 78 21.69 19.58 15.04
CA ARG A 78 21.46 21.03 15.17
C ARG A 78 19.99 21.39 15.08
N PHE A 79 19.22 20.66 14.29
CA PHE A 79 17.81 20.92 14.01
C PHE A 79 16.86 19.94 14.72
N GLU A 80 17.36 19.17 15.69
CA GLU A 80 16.58 18.13 16.41
C GLU A 80 15.33 18.67 17.12
N GLN A 81 15.34 19.95 17.51
CA GLN A 81 14.23 20.61 18.21
C GLN A 81 13.29 21.36 17.25
N GLU A 82 13.65 21.44 15.97
CA GLU A 82 12.84 22.10 14.96
C GLU A 82 11.88 21.09 14.33
N ASN A 83 10.80 21.59 13.73
CA ASN A 83 9.74 20.76 13.16
C ASN A 83 10.13 20.27 11.73
N ILE A 84 11.22 19.53 11.63
CA ILE A 84 11.78 19.04 10.35
C ILE A 84 11.89 17.51 10.39
N ALA A 85 11.47 16.84 9.32
CA ALA A 85 11.66 15.41 9.17
C ALA A 85 12.94 15.12 8.35
N PHE A 86 13.78 14.20 8.85
CA PHE A 86 15.00 13.78 8.18
C PHE A 86 14.92 12.31 7.77
N PHE A 87 15.32 12.02 6.55
CA PHE A 87 15.41 10.67 6.01
C PHE A 87 16.66 10.53 5.14
N LEU A 88 17.08 9.28 4.97
CA LEU A 88 17.96 8.90 3.88
C LEU A 88 17.09 8.30 2.76
N ILE A 89 17.58 8.29 1.53
CA ILE A 89 16.93 7.60 0.41
C ILE A 89 17.94 6.74 -0.32
N GLU A 90 17.63 5.47 -0.48
CA GLU A 90 18.39 4.51 -1.29
C GLU A 90 17.84 4.54 -2.72
N SER A 91 18.68 4.97 -3.68
CA SER A 91 18.29 5.22 -5.07
C SER A 91 19.14 4.48 -6.09
N THR A 92 20.00 3.55 -5.67
CA THR A 92 20.87 2.76 -6.55
C THR A 92 20.18 1.56 -7.21
N GLY A 93 18.94 1.26 -6.80
CA GLY A 93 18.19 0.07 -7.21
C GLY A 93 18.40 -1.15 -6.29
N LEU A 94 19.11 -0.99 -5.18
CA LEU A 94 19.15 -2.01 -4.13
C LEU A 94 17.78 -2.09 -3.43
N THR A 95 17.13 -3.26 -3.51
CA THR A 95 15.77 -3.46 -2.97
C THR A 95 15.70 -4.33 -1.73
N ASP A 96 16.75 -5.11 -1.44
CA ASP A 96 16.79 -6.00 -0.28
C ASP A 96 16.95 -5.20 1.01
N LYS A 97 15.84 -5.01 1.73
CA LYS A 97 15.80 -4.27 2.99
C LYS A 97 16.68 -4.87 4.07
N SER A 98 16.92 -6.18 4.07
CA SER A 98 17.78 -6.81 5.06
C SER A 98 19.26 -6.43 4.85
N VAL A 99 19.68 -6.30 3.59
CA VAL A 99 21.02 -5.81 3.23
C VAL A 99 21.15 -4.33 3.60
N ILE A 100 20.13 -3.52 3.32
CA ILE A 100 20.12 -2.09 3.67
C ILE A 100 20.15 -1.90 5.19
N ALA A 101 19.35 -2.65 5.94
CA ALA A 101 19.33 -2.60 7.40
C ALA A 101 20.67 -3.00 8.02
N ALA A 102 21.31 -4.06 7.52
CA ALA A 102 22.64 -4.46 7.99
C ALA A 102 23.71 -3.38 7.73
N ALA A 103 23.65 -2.72 6.57
CA ALA A 103 24.53 -1.60 6.25
C ALA A 103 24.25 -0.38 7.15
N ALA A 104 22.98 -0.08 7.40
CA ALA A 104 22.57 0.99 8.32
C ALA A 104 23.12 0.77 9.74
N ASP A 105 23.04 -0.47 10.25
CA ASP A 105 23.60 -0.86 11.54
C ASP A 105 25.14 -0.70 11.59
N GLU A 106 25.84 -1.10 10.52
CA GLU A 106 27.31 -0.95 10.40
C GLU A 106 27.73 0.53 10.37
N ASP A 107 26.97 1.37 9.67
CA ASP A 107 27.22 2.81 9.54
C ASP A 107 26.71 3.61 10.76
N GLY A 108 25.97 2.98 11.68
CA GLY A 108 25.36 3.64 12.84
C GLY A 108 24.28 4.65 12.44
N ILE A 109 23.51 4.34 11.39
CA ILE A 109 22.40 5.17 10.89
C ILE A 109 21.14 4.85 11.70
N GLU A 110 20.64 5.83 12.44
CA GLU A 110 19.38 5.71 13.19
C GLU A 110 18.16 6.24 12.42
N LEU A 111 18.40 7.02 11.36
CA LEU A 111 17.35 7.63 10.54
C LEU A 111 16.75 6.62 9.55
N PRO A 112 15.45 6.74 9.22
CA PRO A 112 14.86 5.85 8.22
C PRO A 112 15.48 6.07 6.83
N ILE A 113 15.94 4.99 6.22
CA ILE A 113 16.35 4.90 4.82
C ILE A 113 15.14 4.51 3.99
N LEU A 114 14.58 5.45 3.21
CA LEU A 114 13.51 5.21 2.26
C LEU A 114 14.05 4.40 1.07
N VAL A 115 13.40 3.30 0.73
CA VAL A 115 13.84 2.43 -0.36
C VAL A 115 13.07 2.78 -1.63
N ASP A 116 13.73 3.44 -2.58
CA ASP A 116 13.16 3.76 -3.89
C ASP A 116 13.38 2.59 -4.87
N ASP A 117 12.66 1.51 -4.61
CA ASP A 117 12.70 0.25 -5.35
C ASP A 117 12.49 0.41 -6.86
N THR A 118 11.61 1.32 -7.25
CA THR A 118 11.33 1.64 -8.66
C THR A 118 12.27 2.67 -9.28
N GLN A 119 13.06 3.37 -8.47
CA GLN A 119 13.82 4.56 -8.87
C GLN A 119 12.98 5.75 -9.40
N THR A 120 11.65 5.64 -9.44
CA THR A 120 10.79 6.66 -10.05
C THR A 120 10.63 7.89 -9.17
N VAL A 121 10.80 7.74 -7.85
CA VAL A 121 10.75 8.87 -6.91
C VAL A 121 12.04 9.69 -7.00
N SER A 122 13.19 9.03 -7.05
CA SER A 122 14.49 9.68 -7.21
C SER A 122 14.62 10.39 -8.57
N GLU A 123 14.06 9.81 -9.64
CA GLU A 123 13.86 10.52 -10.92
C GLU A 123 12.99 11.77 -10.77
N LEU A 124 11.81 11.65 -10.13
CA LEU A 124 10.91 12.79 -9.86
C LEU A 124 11.59 13.91 -9.08
N LEU A 125 12.50 13.56 -8.17
CA LEU A 125 13.24 14.46 -7.30
C LEU A 125 14.54 15.00 -7.92
N HIS A 126 14.87 14.64 -9.17
CA HIS A 126 16.12 15.02 -9.85
C HIS A 126 17.36 14.60 -9.06
N VAL A 127 17.35 13.36 -8.54
CA VAL A 127 18.53 12.72 -7.97
C VAL A 127 19.47 12.35 -9.08
N THR A 128 20.72 12.80 -8.99
CA THR A 128 21.75 12.51 -10.01
C THR A 128 23.02 11.94 -9.41
N ARG A 129 23.25 12.14 -8.10
CA ARG A 129 24.47 11.72 -7.43
C ARG A 129 24.19 11.28 -5.99
N ALA A 130 25.00 10.34 -5.50
CA ALA A 130 25.08 9.99 -4.09
C ALA A 130 25.55 11.20 -3.25
N ALA A 131 25.23 11.22 -1.95
CA ALA A 131 25.47 12.34 -1.03
C ALA A 131 24.82 13.69 -1.43
N GLN A 132 23.89 13.65 -2.39
CA GLN A 132 23.00 14.77 -2.70
C GLN A 132 21.95 14.92 -1.58
N VAL A 133 21.54 16.15 -1.31
CA VAL A 133 20.49 16.49 -0.36
C VAL A 133 19.35 17.16 -1.10
N ILE A 134 18.13 16.76 -0.76
CA ILE A 134 16.89 17.36 -1.23
C ILE A 134 16.13 17.87 -0.02
N VAL A 135 15.67 19.12 -0.07
CA VAL A 135 14.77 19.70 0.93
C VAL A 135 13.46 19.99 0.24
N ILE A 136 12.37 19.50 0.83
CA ILE A 136 11.01 19.59 0.30
C ILE A 136 10.17 20.37 1.31
N ASP A 137 9.38 21.34 0.83
CA ASP A 137 8.23 21.85 1.56
C ASP A 137 7.08 20.85 1.34
N PRO A 138 6.68 20.06 2.36
CA PRO A 138 5.69 19.01 2.21
C PRO A 138 4.26 19.55 2.02
N ALA A 139 3.97 20.75 2.53
CA ALA A 139 2.66 21.38 2.40
C ALA A 139 2.45 21.94 0.99
N ALA A 140 3.46 22.64 0.45
CA ALA A 140 3.45 23.14 -0.92
C ALA A 140 3.72 22.03 -1.95
N ARG A 141 4.35 20.92 -1.53
CA ARG A 141 4.95 19.88 -2.38
C ARG A 141 5.89 20.49 -3.40
N GLU A 142 6.86 21.24 -2.89
CA GLU A 142 7.86 21.96 -3.70
C GLU A 142 9.26 21.62 -3.22
N ILE A 143 10.17 21.35 -4.16
CA ILE A 143 11.59 21.22 -3.85
C ILE A 143 12.14 22.62 -3.59
N VAL A 144 12.57 22.88 -2.35
CA VAL A 144 13.15 24.17 -1.93
C VAL A 144 14.67 24.18 -2.07
N TYR A 145 15.31 23.01 -2.00
CA TYR A 145 16.73 22.85 -2.26
C TYR A 145 17.02 21.48 -2.86
N ASN A 146 17.95 21.44 -3.80
CA ASN A 146 18.49 20.22 -4.35
C ASN A 146 19.97 20.44 -4.69
N GLY A 147 20.87 19.75 -4.00
CA GLY A 147 22.30 19.88 -4.22
C GLY A 147 23.16 19.24 -3.14
N SER A 148 24.44 19.61 -3.11
CA SER A 148 25.42 19.11 -2.16
C SER A 148 25.14 19.57 -0.73
N LEU A 149 25.44 18.74 0.26
CA LEU A 149 25.34 19.08 1.68
C LEU A 149 26.08 20.39 2.04
N ASN A 150 27.29 20.57 1.52
CA ASN A 150 28.19 21.69 1.80
C ASN A 150 29.36 21.74 0.78
N ASP A 151 30.23 22.75 0.86
CA ASP A 151 31.33 22.93 -0.10
C ASP A 151 32.44 21.84 -0.05
N ARG A 152 32.46 20.98 0.97
CA ARG A 152 33.38 19.83 1.05
C ARG A 152 32.96 18.72 0.08
N PHE A 153 31.66 18.47 -0.04
CA PHE A 153 31.09 17.40 -0.88
C PHE A 153 30.54 17.93 -2.20
N THR A 154 31.01 19.09 -2.64
CA THR A 154 30.67 19.62 -3.97
C THR A 154 31.59 19.00 -5.02
N GLU A 155 31.05 18.69 -6.19
CA GLU A 155 31.82 18.16 -7.32
C GLU A 155 33.08 19.00 -7.60
N GLY A 156 34.23 18.31 -7.73
CA GLY A 156 35.53 18.95 -7.95
C GLY A 156 36.16 19.61 -6.71
N SER A 157 35.52 19.55 -5.54
CA SER A 157 36.12 20.02 -4.29
C SER A 157 37.24 19.09 -3.82
N SER A 158 38.28 19.67 -3.23
CA SER A 158 39.39 18.95 -2.57
C SER A 158 39.54 19.34 -1.10
N ARG A 159 38.49 19.96 -0.53
CA ARG A 159 38.51 20.48 0.83
C ARG A 159 38.46 19.34 1.85
N ARG A 160 39.14 19.54 2.97
CA ARG A 160 39.10 18.61 4.11
C ARG A 160 38.07 18.99 5.17
N ARG A 161 37.57 20.23 5.14
CA ARG A 161 36.59 20.78 6.08
C ARG A 161 35.65 21.69 5.32
N ALA A 162 34.37 21.66 5.68
CA ALA A 162 33.38 22.58 5.16
C ALA A 162 33.68 24.01 5.61
N ARG A 163 33.44 24.97 4.71
CA ARG A 163 33.45 26.41 4.98
C ARG A 163 32.06 27.00 4.75
N ASP A 164 31.40 26.59 3.68
CA ASP A 164 30.06 27.05 3.30
C ASP A 164 29.09 25.88 3.54
N HIS A 165 28.00 26.12 4.30
CA HIS A 165 27.16 25.07 4.88
C HIS A 165 25.76 25.10 4.27
N TYR A 166 25.66 24.72 3.00
CA TYR A 166 24.46 24.92 2.19
C TYR A 166 23.17 24.38 2.83
N LEU A 167 23.12 23.11 3.24
CA LEU A 167 21.92 22.55 3.87
C LEU A 167 21.56 23.30 5.16
N GLN A 168 22.55 23.63 5.99
CA GLN A 168 22.31 24.35 7.24
C GLN A 168 21.70 25.74 6.97
N GLU A 169 22.24 26.47 6.00
CA GLU A 169 21.74 27.80 5.61
C GLU A 169 20.31 27.73 5.02
N VAL A 170 20.01 26.69 4.24
CA VAL A 170 18.66 26.42 3.75
C VAL A 170 17.68 26.19 4.90
N LEU A 171 18.02 25.29 5.83
CA LEU A 171 17.13 24.97 6.96
C LEU A 171 16.98 26.14 7.94
N GLU A 172 18.04 26.93 8.16
CA GLU A 172 17.95 28.20 8.89
C GLU A 172 16.94 29.16 8.23
N SER A 173 16.94 29.22 6.90
CA SER A 173 16.01 30.07 6.15
C SER A 173 14.57 29.57 6.24
N VAL A 174 14.37 28.25 6.16
CA VAL A 174 13.06 27.58 6.30
C VAL A 174 12.48 27.83 7.69
N VAL A 175 13.23 27.55 8.76
CA VAL A 175 12.81 27.77 10.15
C VAL A 175 12.49 29.25 10.41
N ALA A 176 13.26 30.15 9.79
CA ALA A 176 13.00 31.59 9.88
C ALA A 176 11.80 32.08 9.04
N GLY A 177 11.18 31.22 8.22
CA GLY A 177 10.11 31.59 7.30
C GLY A 177 10.57 32.58 6.22
N SER A 178 11.85 32.51 5.83
CA SER A 178 12.50 33.42 4.89
C SER A 178 12.80 32.75 3.54
N GLU A 179 13.02 33.56 2.51
CA GLU A 179 13.32 33.06 1.16
C GLU A 179 14.64 32.28 1.13
N VAL A 180 14.61 31.05 0.64
CA VAL A 180 15.81 30.24 0.42
C VAL A 180 16.55 30.75 -0.81
N THR A 181 17.71 31.38 -0.61
CA THR A 181 18.55 31.91 -1.71
C THR A 181 19.75 31.03 -2.06
N VAL A 182 19.95 29.92 -1.33
CA VAL A 182 21.10 29.03 -1.52
C VAL A 182 20.92 28.24 -2.81
N ALA A 183 21.82 28.43 -3.77
CA ALA A 183 21.79 27.69 -5.03
C ALA A 183 22.38 26.28 -4.87
N GLY A 184 21.69 25.28 -5.42
CA GLY A 184 22.17 23.91 -5.49
C GLY A 184 23.52 23.79 -6.20
N GLN A 185 24.43 22.99 -5.64
CA GLN A 185 25.70 22.61 -6.27
C GLN A 185 25.72 21.09 -6.45
N PRO A 186 26.28 20.53 -7.54
CA PRO A 186 26.37 19.08 -7.70
C PRO A 186 27.18 18.42 -6.57
N SER A 187 26.72 17.28 -6.08
CA SER A 187 27.46 16.47 -5.10
C SER A 187 28.75 15.88 -5.72
N SER A 188 29.75 15.55 -4.90
CA SER A 188 30.94 14.81 -5.32
C SER A 188 30.77 13.29 -5.27
N GLY A 189 29.64 12.79 -4.76
CA GLY A 189 29.33 11.36 -4.73
C GLY A 189 29.13 10.78 -6.12
N GLU A 190 29.14 9.45 -6.20
CA GLU A 190 28.98 8.65 -7.42
C GLU A 190 27.69 9.02 -8.17
N ALA A 191 27.69 8.85 -9.49
CA ALA A 191 26.49 9.11 -10.29
C ALA A 191 25.43 8.04 -10.02
N ILE A 192 24.18 8.48 -9.79
CA ILE A 192 23.03 7.57 -9.74
C ILE A 192 22.61 7.30 -11.19
N VAL A 193 22.44 6.02 -11.50
CA VAL A 193 22.09 5.53 -12.83
C VAL A 193 20.66 5.01 -12.81
N TYR A 194 19.93 5.25 -13.91
CA TYR A 194 18.56 4.82 -14.13
C TYR A 194 18.49 3.90 -15.35
N PRO A 195 18.89 2.62 -15.23
CA PRO A 195 19.06 1.75 -16.39
C PRO A 195 17.78 1.56 -17.20
N VAL A 196 16.62 1.55 -16.53
CA VAL A 196 15.31 1.37 -17.16
C VAL A 196 14.95 2.60 -18.00
N LEU A 197 15.12 3.80 -17.44
CA LEU A 197 14.94 5.06 -18.18
C LEU A 197 15.90 5.15 -19.39
N GLU A 198 17.16 4.76 -19.21
CA GLU A 198 18.15 4.73 -20.29
C GLU A 198 17.79 3.74 -21.40
N GLN A 199 17.33 2.53 -21.03
CA GLN A 199 16.88 1.53 -21.99
C GLN A 199 15.63 1.99 -22.75
N GLN A 200 14.68 2.64 -22.07
CA GLN A 200 13.46 3.14 -22.69
C GLN A 200 13.70 4.37 -23.57
N ALA A 201 14.67 5.22 -23.24
CA ALA A 201 15.11 6.29 -24.14
C ALA A 201 15.69 5.74 -25.47
N ILE A 202 16.07 4.46 -25.50
CA ILE A 202 16.57 3.75 -26.68
C ILE A 202 15.45 2.97 -27.38
N ALA A 203 14.51 2.40 -26.63
CA ALA A 203 13.36 1.63 -27.13
C ALA A 203 12.06 2.17 -26.52
N ASP A 204 11.28 2.92 -27.31
CA ASP A 204 9.99 3.46 -26.90
C ASP A 204 9.09 2.35 -26.32
N ILE A 205 8.42 2.61 -25.19
CA ILE A 205 7.45 1.69 -24.59
C ILE A 205 6.23 1.56 -25.50
N ASP A 206 5.89 0.33 -25.90
CA ASP A 206 4.75 0.07 -26.76
C ASP A 206 3.46 -0.13 -25.96
N TYR A 207 2.39 0.52 -26.39
CA TYR A 207 1.09 0.42 -25.73
C TYR A 207 0.54 -1.02 -25.76
N VAL A 208 0.63 -1.72 -26.89
CA VAL A 208 0.03 -3.04 -27.08
C VAL A 208 0.86 -4.13 -26.44
N ASP A 209 2.18 -4.08 -26.64
CA ASP A 209 3.07 -5.17 -26.23
C ASP A 209 3.52 -5.03 -24.77
N ASP A 210 3.66 -3.81 -24.24
CA ASP A 210 4.19 -3.58 -22.90
C ASP A 210 3.12 -3.12 -21.89
N VAL A 211 2.23 -2.20 -22.27
CA VAL A 211 1.27 -1.59 -21.32
C VAL A 211 0.01 -2.43 -21.13
N VAL A 212 -0.64 -2.84 -22.23
CA VAL A 212 -1.90 -3.61 -22.18
C VAL A 212 -1.77 -4.87 -21.32
N PRO A 213 -0.72 -5.70 -21.41
CA PRO A 213 -0.60 -6.91 -20.60
C PRO A 213 -0.52 -6.63 -19.10
N VAL A 214 0.03 -5.49 -18.70
CA VAL A 214 0.07 -5.05 -17.29
C VAL A 214 -1.33 -4.64 -16.84
N ILE A 215 -2.01 -3.81 -17.64
CA ILE A 215 -3.36 -3.32 -17.32
C ILE A 215 -4.35 -4.48 -17.21
N GLU A 216 -4.36 -5.40 -18.18
CA GLU A 216 -5.23 -6.58 -18.19
C GLU A 216 -5.03 -7.44 -16.93
N ARG A 217 -3.77 -7.72 -16.59
CA ARG A 217 -3.44 -8.62 -15.48
C ARG A 217 -3.64 -8.01 -14.10
N ARG A 218 -3.42 -6.70 -13.95
CA ARG A 218 -3.38 -6.03 -12.64
C ARG A 218 -4.61 -5.19 -12.33
N CYS A 219 -5.26 -4.65 -13.36
CA CYS A 219 -6.26 -3.60 -13.16
C CYS A 219 -7.65 -4.01 -13.65
N VAL A 220 -7.74 -4.72 -14.78
CA VAL A 220 -9.02 -4.94 -15.48
C VAL A 220 -10.01 -5.80 -14.67
N SER A 221 -9.55 -6.71 -13.81
CA SER A 221 -10.44 -7.50 -12.94
C SER A 221 -11.39 -6.61 -12.12
N CYS A 222 -10.87 -5.49 -11.60
CA CYS A 222 -11.65 -4.49 -10.87
C CYS A 222 -12.17 -3.36 -11.78
N HIS A 223 -11.37 -2.94 -12.76
CA HIS A 223 -11.63 -1.84 -13.70
C HIS A 223 -12.23 -2.34 -15.03
N GLN A 224 -13.25 -3.17 -14.96
CA GLN A 224 -14.06 -3.59 -16.10
C GLN A 224 -15.47 -3.01 -16.01
N ASP A 225 -16.23 -3.07 -17.10
CA ASP A 225 -17.62 -2.63 -17.09
C ASP A 225 -18.46 -3.46 -16.11
N GLY A 226 -19.16 -2.78 -15.21
CA GLY A 226 -19.90 -3.43 -14.11
C GLY A 226 -19.00 -3.96 -12.98
N GLY A 227 -17.68 -3.83 -13.09
CA GLY A 227 -16.72 -4.10 -12.02
C GLY A 227 -16.85 -3.14 -10.85
N ILE A 228 -15.99 -3.29 -9.85
CA ILE A 228 -16.09 -2.56 -8.59
C ILE A 228 -15.43 -1.18 -8.62
N ALA A 229 -14.52 -0.96 -9.57
CA ALA A 229 -13.82 0.31 -9.70
C ALA A 229 -14.72 1.40 -10.31
N PRO A 230 -14.45 2.69 -10.06
CA PRO A 230 -15.32 3.79 -10.50
C PRO A 230 -15.37 4.01 -12.02
N PHE A 231 -14.46 3.40 -12.79
CA PHE A 231 -14.44 3.46 -14.25
C PHE A 231 -13.78 2.19 -14.84
N ALA A 232 -14.16 1.87 -16.08
CA ALA A 232 -13.59 0.77 -16.83
C ALA A 232 -12.32 1.21 -17.60
N MET A 233 -11.26 0.41 -17.53
CA MET A 233 -10.02 0.52 -18.30
C MET A 233 -10.14 -0.25 -19.62
N ASN A 234 -11.20 0.05 -20.39
CA ASN A 234 -11.61 -0.70 -21.58
C ASN A 234 -11.18 -0.06 -22.91
N SER A 235 -10.30 0.95 -22.90
CA SER A 235 -9.73 1.54 -24.11
C SER A 235 -8.49 2.37 -23.81
N HIS A 236 -7.66 2.58 -24.83
CA HIS A 236 -6.52 3.50 -24.80
C HIS A 236 -6.96 4.91 -24.41
N GLN A 237 -8.06 5.40 -24.96
CA GLN A 237 -8.56 6.74 -24.66
C GLN A 237 -8.93 6.89 -23.18
N MET A 238 -9.51 5.85 -22.57
CA MET A 238 -9.77 5.85 -21.12
C MET A 238 -8.47 5.86 -20.33
N LEU A 239 -7.51 4.99 -20.65
CA LEU A 239 -6.21 5.01 -19.97
C LEU A 239 -5.49 6.35 -20.09
N GLN A 240 -5.47 6.94 -21.29
CA GLN A 240 -4.85 8.25 -21.52
C GLN A 240 -5.58 9.37 -20.74
N GLY A 241 -6.91 9.34 -20.68
CA GLY A 241 -7.69 10.34 -19.94
C GLY A 241 -7.49 10.26 -18.43
N TRP A 242 -7.30 9.06 -17.89
CA TRP A 242 -7.08 8.80 -16.47
C TRP A 242 -5.60 8.69 -16.08
N SER A 243 -4.66 8.84 -17.02
CA SER A 243 -3.24 8.62 -16.78
C SER A 243 -2.65 9.45 -15.63
N PRO A 244 -3.04 10.72 -15.39
CA PRO A 244 -2.52 11.46 -14.24
C PRO A 244 -2.95 10.83 -12.90
N MET A 245 -4.16 10.28 -12.82
CA MET A 245 -4.66 9.60 -11.63
C MET A 245 -4.00 8.23 -11.45
N ILE A 246 -3.83 7.46 -12.54
CA ILE A 246 -3.10 6.19 -12.52
C ILE A 246 -1.68 6.41 -11.97
N ARG A 247 -0.98 7.42 -12.50
CA ARG A 247 0.34 7.83 -12.02
C ARG A 247 0.35 8.16 -10.54
N GLU A 248 -0.62 8.96 -10.07
CA GLU A 248 -0.73 9.38 -8.67
C GLU A 248 -0.95 8.18 -7.73
N VAL A 249 -1.85 7.25 -8.07
CA VAL A 249 -2.14 6.10 -7.19
C VAL A 249 -1.01 5.08 -7.15
N LEU A 250 -0.22 4.97 -8.23
CA LEU A 250 1.00 4.15 -8.25
C LEU A 250 2.11 4.79 -7.39
N LEU A 251 2.39 6.09 -7.56
CA LEU A 251 3.42 6.79 -6.77
C LEU A 251 3.10 6.84 -5.27
N THR A 252 1.81 6.91 -4.92
CA THR A 252 1.34 6.90 -3.52
C THR A 252 1.03 5.50 -2.99
N LYS A 253 1.34 4.44 -3.76
CA LYS A 253 1.09 3.02 -3.44
C LYS A 253 -0.33 2.77 -2.89
N ARG A 254 -1.32 3.49 -3.45
CA ARG A 254 -2.76 3.29 -3.16
C ARG A 254 -3.36 2.20 -4.03
N MET A 255 -2.76 1.94 -5.20
CA MET A 255 -3.15 0.90 -6.12
C MET A 255 -1.92 0.14 -6.64
N PRO A 256 -2.09 -1.15 -6.98
CA PRO A 256 -3.27 -1.97 -6.70
C PRO A 256 -3.40 -2.29 -5.19
N PRO A 257 -4.59 -2.71 -4.71
CA PRO A 257 -4.96 -2.59 -3.29
C PRO A 257 -4.47 -3.74 -2.38
N ALA A 258 -3.37 -4.43 -2.71
CA ALA A 258 -2.85 -5.50 -1.85
C ALA A 258 -2.29 -4.97 -0.51
N GLN A 259 -1.86 -3.71 -0.43
CA GLN A 259 -1.33 -3.05 0.77
C GLN A 259 -0.17 -3.80 1.47
N ILE A 260 0.45 -4.76 0.79
CA ILE A 260 1.48 -5.64 1.32
C ILE A 260 2.86 -5.08 1.00
N ASP A 261 3.78 -5.22 1.94
CA ASP A 261 5.19 -4.97 1.70
C ASP A 261 5.76 -5.99 0.69
N PRO A 262 6.45 -5.54 -0.38
CA PRO A 262 7.03 -6.40 -1.41
C PRO A 262 7.82 -7.61 -0.89
N ASP A 263 8.50 -7.48 0.25
CA ASP A 263 9.31 -8.55 0.83
C ASP A 263 8.49 -9.78 1.22
N TYR A 264 7.18 -9.64 1.42
CA TYR A 264 6.30 -10.71 1.88
C TYR A 264 5.36 -11.25 0.80
N VAL A 265 5.27 -10.61 -0.37
CA VAL A 265 4.36 -10.99 -1.45
C VAL A 265 4.49 -12.45 -1.84
N HIS A 266 5.71 -12.99 -1.84
CA HIS A 266 6.03 -14.35 -2.25
C HIS A 266 5.43 -15.45 -1.35
N LEU A 267 4.99 -15.11 -0.14
CA LEU A 267 4.35 -16.05 0.80
C LEU A 267 2.86 -16.28 0.49
N PHE A 268 2.23 -15.34 -0.21
CA PHE A 268 0.78 -15.30 -0.41
C PHE A 268 0.39 -15.54 -1.86
N GLN A 269 -0.80 -16.08 -2.07
CA GLN A 269 -1.37 -16.26 -3.41
C GLN A 269 -2.32 -15.12 -3.78
N ASP A 270 -2.54 -14.92 -5.08
CA ASP A 270 -3.59 -14.07 -5.65
C ASP A 270 -3.61 -12.61 -5.14
N GLN A 271 -2.44 -12.08 -4.77
CA GLN A 271 -2.30 -10.71 -4.31
C GLN A 271 -2.37 -9.72 -5.49
N SER A 272 -3.19 -8.67 -5.33
CA SER A 272 -3.23 -7.51 -6.22
C SER A 272 -1.97 -6.64 -6.05
N TYR A 273 -0.82 -7.21 -6.42
CA TYR A 273 0.50 -6.59 -6.38
C TYR A 273 0.97 -6.24 -7.79
N ILE A 274 1.67 -5.12 -7.94
CA ILE A 274 2.32 -4.70 -9.19
C ILE A 274 3.84 -4.75 -9.01
N THR A 275 4.57 -5.31 -9.97
CA THR A 275 6.03 -5.42 -9.84
C THR A 275 6.74 -4.08 -10.07
N ILE A 276 8.04 -4.04 -9.76
CA ILE A 276 8.90 -2.88 -9.99
C ILE A 276 8.90 -2.52 -11.48
N GLU A 277 9.13 -3.50 -12.36
CA GLU A 277 9.22 -3.32 -13.80
C GLU A 277 7.88 -2.93 -14.42
N GLU A 278 6.79 -3.55 -13.95
CA GLU A 278 5.43 -3.18 -14.36
C GLU A 278 5.12 -1.73 -13.99
N THR A 279 5.52 -1.30 -12.78
CA THR A 279 5.33 0.08 -12.30
C THR A 279 6.13 1.08 -13.10
N GLN A 280 7.42 0.82 -13.33
CA GLN A 280 8.29 1.65 -14.18
C GLN A 280 7.75 1.77 -15.60
N THR A 281 7.30 0.65 -16.19
CA THR A 281 6.70 0.63 -17.53
C THR A 281 5.48 1.55 -17.62
N LEU A 282 4.55 1.45 -16.67
CA LEU A 282 3.37 2.30 -16.65
C LEU A 282 3.73 3.78 -16.42
N LEU A 283 4.55 4.09 -15.43
CA LEU A 283 4.89 5.47 -15.07
C LEU A 283 5.63 6.18 -16.21
N HIS A 284 6.62 5.54 -16.82
CA HIS A 284 7.37 6.13 -17.93
C HIS A 284 6.53 6.25 -19.20
N TRP A 285 5.63 5.30 -19.49
CA TRP A 285 4.66 5.43 -20.59
C TRP A 285 3.71 6.62 -20.35
N ILE A 286 3.25 6.83 -19.11
CA ILE A 286 2.41 7.97 -18.75
C ILE A 286 3.20 9.28 -18.90
N ASP A 287 4.45 9.32 -18.42
CA ASP A 287 5.31 10.51 -18.51
C ASP A 287 5.68 10.87 -19.95
N ALA A 288 5.69 9.89 -20.85
CA ALA A 288 5.80 10.09 -22.31
C ALA A 288 4.49 10.58 -22.97
N GLY A 289 3.41 10.80 -22.20
CA GLY A 289 2.11 11.27 -22.70
C GLY A 289 1.11 10.17 -23.07
N SER A 290 1.36 8.94 -22.61
CA SER A 290 0.52 7.76 -22.87
C SER A 290 0.28 7.50 -24.37
N PRO A 291 1.32 7.46 -25.23
CA PRO A 291 1.15 7.30 -26.67
C PRO A 291 0.60 5.91 -27.03
N ASN A 292 -0.16 5.86 -28.13
CA ASN A 292 -0.50 4.61 -28.82
C ASN A 292 -0.11 4.76 -30.29
N ASN A 293 0.96 4.08 -30.68
CA ASN A 293 1.53 4.15 -32.03
C ASN A 293 1.20 2.92 -32.90
N SER A 294 0.54 1.90 -32.33
CA SER A 294 0.28 0.62 -33.01
C SER A 294 -0.91 0.69 -33.97
N GLY A 295 -1.80 1.66 -33.79
CA GLY A 295 -3.05 1.80 -34.56
C GLY A 295 -4.12 0.79 -34.17
N SER A 296 -3.90 -0.02 -33.12
CA SER A 296 -4.89 -0.92 -32.53
C SER A 296 -5.15 -0.57 -31.07
N ASP A 297 -6.29 -1.02 -30.55
CA ASP A 297 -6.63 -0.88 -29.13
C ASP A 297 -7.17 -2.22 -28.61
N PRO A 298 -6.28 -3.10 -28.11
CA PRO A 298 -6.69 -4.42 -27.63
C PRO A 298 -7.70 -4.34 -26.50
N LEU A 299 -7.59 -3.35 -25.59
CA LEU A 299 -8.53 -3.20 -24.47
C LEU A 299 -9.97 -2.97 -24.94
N ALA A 300 -10.15 -2.27 -26.05
CA ALA A 300 -11.47 -2.06 -26.64
C ALA A 300 -12.07 -3.33 -27.27
N ALA A 301 -11.26 -4.35 -27.52
CA ALA A 301 -11.70 -5.65 -28.02
C ALA A 301 -11.93 -6.67 -26.90
N ILE A 302 -11.58 -6.34 -25.65
CA ILE A 302 -11.79 -7.21 -24.50
C ILE A 302 -13.27 -7.15 -24.10
N GLU A 303 -14.01 -8.21 -24.42
CA GLU A 303 -15.33 -8.47 -23.84
C GLU A 303 -15.15 -9.30 -22.56
N HIS A 304 -14.85 -8.66 -21.42
CA HIS A 304 -14.99 -9.35 -20.15
C HIS A 304 -16.45 -9.31 -19.70
N GLN A 305 -17.09 -10.48 -19.71
CA GLN A 305 -18.26 -10.71 -18.86
C GLN A 305 -17.74 -11.41 -17.62
N ALA A 306 -17.72 -10.70 -16.49
CA ALA A 306 -17.45 -11.35 -15.22
C ALA A 306 -18.44 -12.53 -15.06
N PRO A 307 -17.96 -13.74 -14.71
CA PRO A 307 -18.86 -14.86 -14.45
C PRO A 307 -19.84 -14.47 -13.34
N GLU A 308 -21.03 -15.09 -13.32
CA GLU A 308 -22.00 -14.83 -12.25
C GLU A 308 -21.43 -15.21 -10.87
N TRP A 309 -20.65 -16.29 -10.85
CA TRP A 309 -19.88 -16.78 -9.71
C TRP A 309 -18.47 -17.10 -10.20
N GLU A 310 -17.46 -16.40 -9.69
CA GLU A 310 -16.04 -16.59 -10.05
C GLU A 310 -15.58 -18.03 -9.79
N LEU A 311 -16.02 -18.64 -8.69
CA LEU A 311 -15.66 -20.02 -8.35
C LEU A 311 -16.27 -21.06 -9.31
N SER A 312 -17.20 -20.66 -10.18
CA SER A 312 -17.81 -21.59 -11.14
C SER A 312 -16.86 -22.11 -12.21
N GLU A 313 -15.82 -21.35 -12.54
CA GLU A 313 -14.77 -21.79 -13.45
C GLU A 313 -13.94 -22.94 -12.85
N ARG A 314 -13.81 -22.99 -11.52
CA ARG A 314 -13.04 -24.01 -10.79
C ARG A 314 -13.88 -25.23 -10.40
N TRP A 315 -15.11 -25.01 -9.91
CA TRP A 315 -15.93 -26.07 -9.29
C TRP A 315 -17.33 -26.25 -9.88
N GLY A 316 -17.70 -25.49 -10.92
CA GLY A 316 -19.05 -25.51 -11.48
C GLY A 316 -20.06 -24.67 -10.68
N GLU A 317 -21.35 -24.88 -10.87
CA GLU A 317 -22.38 -24.10 -10.15
C GLU A 317 -22.31 -24.32 -8.62
N PRO A 318 -22.68 -23.31 -7.80
CA PRO A 318 -22.76 -23.48 -6.35
C PRO A 318 -23.73 -24.60 -5.94
N ASP A 319 -23.35 -25.36 -4.91
CA ASP A 319 -24.19 -26.44 -4.35
C ASP A 319 -25.40 -25.87 -3.56
N MET A 320 -25.24 -24.67 -3.00
CA MET A 320 -26.29 -23.97 -2.27
C MET A 320 -26.20 -22.46 -2.49
N ILE A 321 -27.33 -21.83 -2.80
CA ILE A 321 -27.45 -20.37 -2.88
C ILE A 321 -28.40 -19.89 -1.77
N VAL A 322 -27.85 -19.12 -0.84
CA VAL A 322 -28.59 -18.54 0.29
C VAL A 322 -28.96 -17.11 -0.07
N LYS A 323 -30.27 -16.84 -0.18
CA LYS A 323 -30.78 -15.50 -0.46
C LYS A 323 -30.93 -14.70 0.82
N ILE A 324 -30.32 -13.53 0.85
CA ILE A 324 -30.44 -12.60 1.98
C ILE A 324 -31.75 -11.83 1.82
N PRO A 325 -32.57 -11.70 2.88
CA PRO A 325 -33.77 -10.86 2.83
C PRO A 325 -33.43 -9.44 2.35
N PRO A 326 -34.26 -8.80 1.51
CA PRO A 326 -33.98 -7.46 1.01
C PRO A 326 -33.77 -6.44 2.14
N GLN A 327 -32.75 -5.61 1.98
CA GLN A 327 -32.32 -4.59 2.93
C GLN A 327 -32.56 -3.20 2.33
N GLU A 328 -33.49 -2.43 2.91
CA GLU A 328 -33.74 -1.06 2.49
C GLU A 328 -32.63 -0.13 2.97
N ILE A 329 -32.02 0.62 2.05
CA ILE A 329 -30.91 1.54 2.32
C ILE A 329 -31.35 2.98 2.00
N PRO A 330 -31.26 3.91 2.97
CA PRO A 330 -31.61 5.30 2.72
C PRO A 330 -30.60 5.99 1.80
N ALA A 331 -31.02 7.08 1.15
CA ALA A 331 -30.12 7.86 0.30
C ALA A 331 -28.92 8.44 1.06
N THR A 332 -29.10 8.83 2.32
CA THR A 332 -28.09 9.50 3.13
C THR A 332 -28.20 9.11 4.58
N GLY A 333 -27.09 9.19 5.31
CA GLY A 333 -27.04 9.00 6.77
C GLY A 333 -26.26 7.75 7.15
N VAL A 334 -26.25 7.45 8.43
CA VAL A 334 -25.62 6.24 8.97
C VAL A 334 -26.60 5.07 8.86
N VAL A 335 -26.11 3.93 8.39
CA VAL A 335 -26.83 2.64 8.51
C VAL A 335 -26.13 1.82 9.58
N GLU A 336 -26.83 1.57 10.69
CA GLU A 336 -26.33 0.68 11.74
C GLU A 336 -26.05 -0.72 11.19
N TYR A 337 -25.03 -1.38 11.75
CA TYR A 337 -24.70 -2.77 11.42
C TYR A 337 -25.93 -3.67 11.58
N ARG A 338 -26.15 -4.54 10.58
CA ARG A 338 -27.29 -5.47 10.59
C ARG A 338 -26.77 -6.88 10.80
N ASN A 339 -27.25 -7.53 11.84
CA ASN A 339 -26.94 -8.94 12.14
C ASN A 339 -28.17 -9.78 11.77
N ILE A 340 -28.09 -10.50 10.64
CA ILE A 340 -29.21 -11.23 10.04
C ILE A 340 -28.99 -12.73 10.19
N PRO A 341 -29.76 -13.43 11.06
CA PRO A 341 -29.72 -14.89 11.12
C PRO A 341 -30.53 -15.52 9.98
N ILE A 342 -29.92 -16.43 9.23
CA ILE A 342 -30.54 -17.19 8.15
C ILE A 342 -30.38 -18.69 8.44
N PRO A 343 -31.46 -19.38 8.88
CA PRO A 343 -31.44 -20.83 9.06
C PRO A 343 -31.22 -21.55 7.72
N LEU A 344 -30.29 -22.50 7.68
CA LEU A 344 -30.05 -23.35 6.49
C LEU A 344 -30.89 -24.63 6.53
N ASN A 345 -31.32 -25.06 7.72
CA ASN A 345 -32.17 -26.24 7.94
C ASN A 345 -31.59 -27.55 7.34
N ASN A 346 -30.26 -27.67 7.26
CA ASN A 346 -29.58 -28.91 6.88
C ASN A 346 -29.75 -29.98 7.98
N GLU A 347 -30.21 -31.18 7.62
CA GLU A 347 -30.41 -32.27 8.60
C GLU A 347 -29.08 -32.91 9.07
N GLU A 348 -28.06 -32.84 8.21
CA GLU A 348 -26.73 -33.41 8.45
C GLU A 348 -25.64 -32.33 8.40
N GLU A 349 -24.44 -32.69 8.87
CA GLU A 349 -23.28 -31.80 8.85
C GLU A 349 -22.78 -31.66 7.42
N LEU A 350 -22.69 -30.43 6.92
CA LEU A 350 -22.16 -30.14 5.58
C LEU A 350 -20.76 -29.54 5.70
N TRP A 351 -19.95 -29.75 4.67
CA TRP A 351 -18.55 -29.31 4.66
C TRP A 351 -18.30 -28.37 3.49
N VAL A 352 -17.94 -27.13 3.80
CA VAL A 352 -17.74 -26.06 2.82
C VAL A 352 -16.28 -26.06 2.38
N LYS A 353 -16.06 -26.00 1.06
CA LYS A 353 -14.73 -25.86 0.42
C LYS A 353 -14.46 -24.44 -0.09
N GLY A 354 -15.52 -23.64 -0.29
CA GLY A 354 -15.42 -22.21 -0.52
C GLY A 354 -16.77 -21.52 -0.49
N VAL A 355 -16.74 -20.20 -0.36
CA VAL A 355 -17.91 -19.33 -0.32
C VAL A 355 -17.67 -18.07 -1.16
N GLU A 356 -18.69 -17.67 -1.90
CA GLU A 356 -18.70 -16.45 -2.68
C GLU A 356 -19.93 -15.62 -2.34
N PHE A 357 -19.80 -14.30 -2.40
CA PHE A 357 -20.88 -13.36 -2.09
C PHE A 357 -21.19 -12.52 -3.31
N LYS A 358 -22.47 -12.44 -3.66
CA LYS A 358 -22.96 -11.57 -4.74
C LYS A 358 -23.75 -10.42 -4.12
N PRO A 359 -23.18 -9.20 -4.11
CA PRO A 359 -23.92 -8.01 -3.68
C PRO A 359 -25.15 -7.80 -4.55
N GLY A 360 -26.29 -7.51 -3.93
CA GLY A 360 -27.50 -7.12 -4.66
C GLY A 360 -27.36 -5.71 -5.24
N ASP A 361 -26.77 -4.80 -4.46
CA ASP A 361 -26.37 -3.46 -4.89
C ASP A 361 -24.94 -3.14 -4.43
N ARG A 362 -23.99 -3.26 -5.38
CA ARG A 362 -22.56 -2.98 -5.17
C ARG A 362 -22.27 -1.53 -4.75
N GLN A 363 -23.21 -0.60 -4.93
CA GLN A 363 -23.00 0.82 -4.59
C GLN A 363 -23.15 1.09 -3.10
N VAL A 364 -23.84 0.22 -2.36
CA VAL A 364 -24.16 0.45 -0.95
C VAL A 364 -23.62 -0.61 0.00
N LEU A 365 -23.41 -1.86 -0.45
CA LEU A 365 -22.86 -2.90 0.41
C LEU A 365 -21.36 -2.70 0.61
N HIS A 366 -20.95 -2.47 1.87
CA HIS A 366 -19.53 -2.26 2.22
C HIS A 366 -18.85 -3.54 2.71
N HIS A 367 -19.52 -4.35 3.54
CA HIS A 367 -19.05 -5.73 3.79
C HIS A 367 -20.16 -6.67 4.25
N ILE A 368 -19.89 -7.97 4.12
CA ILE A 368 -20.62 -9.07 4.77
C ILE A 368 -19.59 -9.93 5.48
N ILE A 369 -19.86 -10.32 6.72
CA ILE A 369 -19.14 -11.42 7.38
C ILE A 369 -20.14 -12.53 7.66
N ALA A 370 -19.85 -13.74 7.16
CA ALA A 370 -20.71 -14.90 7.34
C ALA A 370 -20.20 -15.79 8.46
N PHE A 371 -20.79 -15.66 9.63
CA PHE A 371 -20.57 -16.59 10.73
C PHE A 371 -21.56 -17.74 10.69
N THR A 372 -21.25 -18.85 11.37
CA THR A 372 -22.13 -20.02 11.45
C THR A 372 -22.64 -20.24 12.87
N PHE A 373 -23.87 -20.75 13.00
CA PHE A 373 -24.46 -21.16 14.27
C PHE A 373 -25.11 -22.54 14.16
N GLY A 374 -25.22 -23.26 15.28
CA GLY A 374 -25.80 -24.61 15.33
C GLY A 374 -27.25 -24.63 15.81
N SER A 375 -27.74 -25.82 16.16
CA SER A 375 -29.10 -26.01 16.70
C SER A 375 -29.40 -25.24 18.00
N ASP A 376 -28.35 -24.81 18.70
CA ASP A 376 -28.38 -23.97 19.89
C ASP A 376 -28.60 -22.48 19.59
N GLY A 377 -28.60 -22.09 18.31
CA GLY A 377 -28.81 -20.72 17.86
C GLY A 377 -27.54 -19.87 17.94
N VAL A 378 -27.71 -18.55 17.77
CA VAL A 378 -26.59 -17.60 17.73
C VAL A 378 -26.03 -17.37 19.13
N ASN A 379 -24.73 -17.63 19.29
CA ASN A 379 -23.97 -17.40 20.52
C ASN A 379 -22.80 -16.44 20.25
N GLN A 380 -22.80 -15.25 20.86
CA GLN A 380 -21.78 -14.23 20.62
C GLN A 380 -20.35 -14.69 20.91
N PHE A 381 -20.14 -15.54 21.93
CA PHE A 381 -18.82 -16.05 22.24
C PHE A 381 -18.31 -16.99 21.14
N ASP A 382 -19.18 -17.83 20.58
CA ASP A 382 -18.84 -18.71 19.47
C ASP A 382 -18.51 -17.88 18.22
N ILE A 383 -19.28 -16.82 17.94
CA ILE A 383 -19.08 -15.94 16.79
C ILE A 383 -17.70 -15.27 16.85
N LEU A 384 -17.30 -14.71 17.99
CA LEU A 384 -16.00 -14.07 18.16
C LEU A 384 -14.81 -15.03 17.98
N ASN A 385 -15.01 -16.32 18.27
CA ASN A 385 -13.97 -17.34 18.09
C ASN A 385 -13.89 -17.89 16.66
N GLN A 386 -14.75 -17.49 15.73
CA GLN A 386 -14.70 -17.94 14.34
C GLN A 386 -13.75 -17.11 13.45
N GLY A 387 -13.11 -16.06 13.98
CA GLY A 387 -12.28 -15.16 13.18
C GLY A 387 -13.15 -14.38 12.18
N ILE A 388 -12.87 -14.51 10.87
CA ILE A 388 -13.72 -13.96 9.80
C ILE A 388 -14.94 -14.85 9.46
N GLY A 389 -15.25 -15.85 10.28
CA GLY A 389 -16.35 -16.77 10.00
C GLY A 389 -16.01 -17.78 8.91
N MET A 390 -17.03 -18.19 8.18
CA MET A 390 -16.91 -19.01 6.96
C MET A 390 -16.36 -18.21 5.78
N GLY A 391 -16.40 -16.88 5.85
CA GLY A 391 -15.86 -15.99 4.83
C GLY A 391 -16.45 -14.59 4.92
N ALA A 392 -15.81 -13.65 4.24
CA ALA A 392 -16.22 -12.26 4.20
C ALA A 392 -16.23 -11.71 2.77
N TYR A 393 -17.13 -10.76 2.55
CA TYR A 393 -17.12 -9.89 1.38
C TYR A 393 -16.70 -8.51 1.81
N ALA A 394 -15.74 -7.93 1.10
CA ALA A 394 -15.52 -6.50 1.04
C ALA A 394 -15.17 -6.15 -0.41
N PRO A 395 -15.40 -4.90 -0.85
CA PRO A 395 -14.96 -4.45 -2.15
C PRO A 395 -13.51 -4.81 -2.48
N GLY A 396 -13.30 -5.55 -3.57
CA GLY A 396 -11.98 -5.97 -4.05
C GLY A 396 -11.49 -7.32 -3.53
N ASN A 397 -12.20 -7.98 -2.60
CA ASN A 397 -11.81 -9.30 -2.13
C ASN A 397 -12.09 -10.37 -3.18
N ALA A 398 -11.17 -11.33 -3.29
CA ALA A 398 -11.39 -12.57 -4.02
C ALA A 398 -12.42 -13.45 -3.29
N PRO A 399 -13.03 -14.44 -3.97
CA PRO A 399 -13.84 -15.45 -3.33
C PRO A 399 -13.08 -16.16 -2.21
N ASN A 400 -13.80 -16.53 -1.15
CA ASN A 400 -13.17 -17.15 0.02
C ASN A 400 -13.02 -18.65 -0.26
N THR A 401 -11.79 -19.15 -0.26
CA THR A 401 -11.49 -20.56 -0.48
C THR A 401 -10.70 -21.14 0.68
N PHE A 402 -10.85 -22.44 0.92
CA PHE A 402 -10.08 -23.14 1.94
C PHE A 402 -8.99 -24.01 1.29
N PRO A 403 -7.87 -24.28 1.98
CA PRO A 403 -6.85 -25.18 1.47
C PRO A 403 -7.41 -26.53 1.05
N ASP A 404 -6.86 -27.12 -0.01
CA ASP A 404 -7.33 -28.40 -0.56
C ASP A 404 -7.33 -29.50 0.51
N GLY A 405 -8.44 -30.25 0.59
CA GLY A 405 -8.62 -31.34 1.57
C GLY A 405 -9.00 -30.86 2.98
N THR A 406 -9.22 -29.56 3.16
CA THR A 406 -9.75 -28.95 4.39
C THR A 406 -11.14 -28.39 4.14
N GLY A 407 -11.99 -28.28 5.15
CA GLY A 407 -13.27 -27.59 4.99
C GLY A 407 -13.84 -26.99 6.27
N TYR A 408 -14.74 -26.04 6.07
CA TYR A 408 -15.45 -25.33 7.14
C TYR A 408 -16.77 -26.05 7.45
N PRO A 409 -17.06 -26.38 8.72
CA PRO A 409 -18.24 -27.16 9.07
C PRO A 409 -19.51 -26.31 9.16
N LEU A 410 -20.59 -26.76 8.52
CA LEU A 410 -21.96 -26.28 8.75
C LEU A 410 -22.70 -27.29 9.62
N ARG A 411 -22.94 -26.90 10.88
CA ARG A 411 -23.58 -27.75 11.89
C ARG A 411 -25.02 -28.11 11.49
N PRO A 412 -25.51 -29.33 11.80
CA PRO A 412 -26.91 -29.71 11.58
C PRO A 412 -27.90 -28.76 12.26
N ASN A 413 -29.04 -28.53 11.61
CA ASN A 413 -30.10 -27.61 12.05
C ASN A 413 -29.57 -26.21 12.42
N GLY A 414 -28.50 -25.81 11.75
CA GLY A 414 -27.82 -24.53 11.96
C GLY A 414 -28.21 -23.48 10.92
N GLY A 415 -27.41 -22.42 10.90
CA GLY A 415 -27.58 -21.33 9.96
C GLY A 415 -26.38 -20.40 9.86
N LEU A 416 -26.56 -19.32 9.10
CA LEU A 416 -25.59 -18.25 8.97
C LEU A 416 -26.04 -17.03 9.80
N LEU A 417 -25.14 -16.44 10.57
CA LEU A 417 -25.30 -15.08 11.06
C LEU A 417 -24.51 -14.17 10.14
N LEU A 418 -25.22 -13.37 9.35
CA LEU A 418 -24.62 -12.41 8.44
C LEU A 418 -24.53 -11.05 9.13
N GLN A 419 -23.31 -10.59 9.40
CA GLN A 419 -23.05 -9.23 9.83
C GLN A 419 -22.84 -8.37 8.57
N MET A 420 -23.72 -7.40 8.34
CA MET A 420 -23.73 -6.57 7.13
C MET A 420 -23.55 -5.11 7.49
N HIS A 421 -22.69 -4.43 6.72
CA HIS A 421 -22.44 -3.00 6.82
C HIS A 421 -22.68 -2.33 5.46
N TYR A 422 -23.32 -1.16 5.51
CA TYR A 422 -23.73 -0.41 4.33
C TYR A 422 -23.27 1.03 4.39
N THR A 423 -22.83 1.55 3.25
CA THR A 423 -22.52 2.97 3.04
C THR A 423 -23.57 3.59 2.13
N THR A 424 -24.16 4.72 2.50
CA THR A 424 -25.19 5.37 1.67
C THR A 424 -24.58 6.02 0.42
N SER A 425 -25.25 5.90 -0.74
CA SER A 425 -24.73 6.34 -2.05
C SER A 425 -25.34 7.65 -2.57
N GLY A 426 -26.19 8.33 -1.79
CA GLY A 426 -26.95 9.50 -2.23
C GLY A 426 -28.28 9.17 -2.91
N LYS A 427 -28.64 7.89 -3.05
CA LYS A 427 -29.92 7.42 -3.60
C LYS A 427 -30.49 6.30 -2.74
N GLU A 428 -31.80 6.32 -2.52
CA GLU A 428 -32.48 5.20 -1.87
C GLU A 428 -32.42 3.96 -2.78
N THR A 429 -32.11 2.82 -2.19
CA THR A 429 -31.99 1.54 -2.91
C THR A 429 -32.34 0.36 -2.00
N VAL A 430 -32.37 -0.83 -2.58
CA VAL A 430 -32.60 -2.09 -1.88
C VAL A 430 -31.48 -3.05 -2.24
N ASP A 431 -30.74 -3.51 -1.23
CA ASP A 431 -29.76 -4.57 -1.41
C ASP A 431 -30.41 -5.93 -1.15
N ALA A 432 -30.31 -6.84 -2.13
CA ALA A 432 -30.80 -8.21 -2.03
C ALA A 432 -29.66 -9.18 -2.38
N SER A 433 -28.65 -9.19 -1.52
CA SER A 433 -27.43 -9.97 -1.69
C SER A 433 -27.66 -11.49 -1.60
N GLU A 434 -26.76 -12.27 -2.19
CA GLU A 434 -26.79 -13.74 -2.19
C GLU A 434 -25.43 -14.31 -1.73
N VAL A 435 -25.47 -15.48 -1.07
CA VAL A 435 -24.27 -16.24 -0.66
C VAL A 435 -24.26 -17.57 -1.41
N ALA A 436 -23.23 -17.82 -2.21
CA ALA A 436 -22.97 -19.09 -2.87
C ALA A 436 -22.04 -19.95 -2.02
N ILE A 437 -22.46 -21.19 -1.73
CA ILE A 437 -21.71 -22.13 -0.91
C ILE A 437 -21.37 -23.35 -1.74
N TYR A 438 -20.08 -23.69 -1.76
CA TYR A 438 -19.53 -24.86 -2.43
C TYR A 438 -19.21 -25.93 -1.39
N LEU A 439 -19.74 -27.13 -1.60
CA LEU A 439 -19.68 -28.24 -0.64
C LEU A 439 -18.77 -29.36 -1.11
N TYR A 440 -18.26 -30.13 -0.16
CA TYR A 440 -17.75 -31.47 -0.43
C TYR A 440 -18.89 -32.50 -0.40
N ASP A 441 -18.79 -33.50 -1.27
CA ASP A 441 -19.68 -34.68 -1.23
C ASP A 441 -19.43 -35.55 0.01
N GLU A 442 -18.18 -35.57 0.50
CA GLU A 442 -17.74 -36.33 1.66
C GLU A 442 -16.97 -35.43 2.64
N LYS A 443 -16.93 -35.82 3.91
CA LYS A 443 -16.17 -35.09 4.94
C LYS A 443 -14.68 -34.95 4.52
N PRO A 444 -14.11 -33.74 4.49
CA PRO A 444 -12.71 -33.51 4.18
C PRO A 444 -11.79 -34.10 5.24
N ALA A 445 -10.51 -34.25 4.90
CA ALA A 445 -9.51 -34.83 5.79
C ALA A 445 -9.30 -33.97 7.05
N LYS A 446 -9.45 -32.65 6.93
CA LYS A 446 -9.20 -31.68 8.00
C LYS A 446 -10.31 -30.65 8.13
N THR A 447 -10.49 -30.15 9.34
CA THR A 447 -11.39 -29.04 9.66
C THR A 447 -10.60 -27.74 9.69
N VAL A 448 -11.14 -26.71 9.04
CA VAL A 448 -10.63 -25.34 9.14
C VAL A 448 -11.20 -24.67 10.38
N PHE A 449 -10.35 -23.93 11.08
CA PHE A 449 -10.69 -23.10 12.23
C PHE A 449 -10.27 -21.66 11.96
N GLY A 450 -11.01 -20.71 12.53
CA GLY A 450 -10.65 -19.30 12.55
C GLY A 450 -10.32 -18.83 13.95
N GLY A 451 -9.84 -17.59 14.05
CA GLY A 451 -9.67 -16.89 15.32
C GLY A 451 -9.17 -15.47 15.11
N SER A 452 -8.92 -14.78 16.22
CA SER A 452 -8.31 -13.45 16.21
C SER A 452 -7.35 -13.27 17.38
N ALA A 453 -6.28 -12.53 17.14
CA ALA A 453 -5.53 -11.82 18.17
C ALA A 453 -6.14 -10.41 18.28
N ALA A 454 -6.76 -10.08 19.41
CA ALA A 454 -7.51 -8.84 19.56
C ALA A 454 -7.43 -8.27 20.98
N ASP A 455 -7.57 -6.95 21.09
CA ASP A 455 -7.79 -6.24 22.34
C ASP A 455 -8.92 -5.24 22.15
N LEU A 456 -9.91 -5.29 23.02
CA LEU A 456 -11.09 -4.42 22.96
C LEU A 456 -10.90 -3.15 23.80
N ASN A 457 -9.82 -3.06 24.59
CA ASN A 457 -9.51 -1.87 25.39
C ASN A 457 -8.78 -0.82 24.55
N ILE A 458 -9.50 -0.25 23.58
CA ILE A 458 -8.97 0.80 22.71
C ILE A 458 -9.22 2.16 23.35
N ALA A 459 -8.17 2.97 23.47
CA ALA A 459 -8.24 4.38 23.90
C ALA A 459 -7.16 5.18 23.18
N ILE A 460 -7.45 5.60 21.95
CA ILE A 460 -6.52 6.34 21.09
C ILE A 460 -6.64 7.83 21.41
N PRO A 461 -5.59 8.48 21.93
CA PRO A 461 -5.66 9.89 22.32
C PRO A 461 -5.96 10.82 21.14
N PRO A 462 -6.61 11.98 21.38
CA PRO A 462 -6.71 13.05 20.39
C PRO A 462 -5.35 13.42 19.80
N HIS A 463 -5.32 13.71 18.50
CA HIS A 463 -4.14 14.16 17.75
C HIS A 463 -2.94 13.21 17.73
N ALA A 464 -3.05 11.99 18.25
CA ALA A 464 -1.97 11.02 18.24
C ALA A 464 -1.63 10.63 16.78
N LYS A 465 -0.43 10.99 16.31
CA LYS A 465 0.05 10.61 14.97
C LYS A 465 0.30 9.11 14.83
N ARG A 466 0.67 8.46 15.94
CA ARG A 466 0.95 7.02 16.04
C ARG A 466 0.54 6.53 17.42
N HIS A 467 -0.45 5.65 17.49
CA HIS A 467 -0.83 4.89 18.68
C HIS A 467 -0.77 3.41 18.36
N THR A 468 0.24 2.71 18.84
CA THR A 468 0.44 1.28 18.54
C THR A 468 -0.23 0.41 19.59
N MET A 469 -0.93 -0.62 19.12
CA MET A 469 -1.50 -1.69 19.93
C MET A 469 -0.92 -3.04 19.51
N THR A 470 -0.89 -3.97 20.46
CA THR A 470 -0.43 -5.33 20.25
C THR A 470 -1.40 -6.30 20.89
N ALA A 471 -1.75 -7.36 20.18
CA ALA A 471 -2.51 -8.49 20.70
C ALA A 471 -1.86 -9.79 20.24
N SER A 472 -2.10 -10.89 20.97
CA SER A 472 -1.51 -12.17 20.59
C SER A 472 -2.43 -13.36 20.85
N LYS A 473 -2.09 -14.48 20.21
CA LYS A 473 -2.72 -15.77 20.40
C LYS A 473 -1.69 -16.89 20.34
N THR A 474 -1.71 -17.79 21.32
CA THR A 474 -0.87 -19.00 21.31
C THR A 474 -1.64 -20.20 20.75
N PHE A 475 -0.99 -20.97 19.87
CA PHE A 475 -1.54 -22.23 19.36
C PHE A 475 -1.14 -23.40 20.29
N PRO A 476 -2.09 -24.08 20.95
CA PRO A 476 -1.77 -25.15 21.90
C PRO A 476 -1.44 -26.49 21.22
N LYS A 477 -1.58 -26.58 19.89
CA LYS A 477 -1.34 -27.77 19.07
C LYS A 477 -0.50 -27.38 17.87
N ASN A 478 0.10 -28.39 17.21
CA ASN A 478 0.69 -28.20 15.90
C ASN A 478 -0.41 -27.84 14.90
N VAL A 479 -0.22 -26.78 14.12
CA VAL A 479 -1.20 -26.29 13.16
C VAL A 479 -0.54 -25.94 11.84
N TYR A 480 -1.35 -25.83 10.80
CA TYR A 480 -0.99 -25.14 9.57
C TYR A 480 -1.80 -23.83 9.52
N LEU A 481 -1.11 -22.70 9.55
CA LEU A 481 -1.68 -21.36 9.37
C LEU A 481 -1.91 -21.12 7.87
N SER A 482 -3.12 -20.76 7.47
CA SER A 482 -3.50 -20.64 6.05
C SER A 482 -3.90 -19.24 5.62
N MET A 483 -4.28 -18.34 6.53
CA MET A 483 -4.68 -16.97 6.18
C MET A 483 -4.46 -16.00 7.34
N LEU A 484 -4.13 -14.74 7.01
CA LEU A 484 -4.01 -13.60 7.92
C LEU A 484 -4.83 -12.41 7.42
N GLY A 485 -5.44 -11.66 8.34
CA GLY A 485 -6.37 -10.58 8.00
C GLY A 485 -6.35 -9.46 9.04
N PRO A 486 -5.61 -8.37 8.82
CA PRO A 486 -5.63 -7.23 9.73
C PRO A 486 -6.94 -6.46 9.60
N HIS A 487 -7.52 -6.05 10.73
CA HIS A 487 -8.73 -5.24 10.76
C HIS A 487 -8.67 -4.15 11.82
N MET A 488 -8.82 -2.90 11.34
CA MET A 488 -8.93 -1.64 12.08
C MET A 488 -9.87 -0.71 11.32
N HIS A 489 -10.40 0.35 11.93
CA HIS A 489 -11.27 1.29 11.20
C HIS A 489 -10.47 2.46 10.61
N TYR A 490 -11.09 3.64 10.44
CA TYR A 490 -10.53 4.77 9.70
C TYR A 490 -9.18 5.27 10.21
N ARG A 491 -8.84 5.03 11.48
CA ARG A 491 -7.54 5.44 12.02
C ARG A 491 -6.46 4.40 11.83
N GLY A 492 -6.75 3.19 11.36
CA GLY A 492 -5.72 2.20 11.05
C GLY A 492 -4.67 2.78 10.08
N PHE A 493 -3.40 2.68 10.45
CA PHE A 493 -2.27 3.28 9.73
C PHE A 493 -1.36 2.21 9.12
N ASP A 494 -0.92 1.25 9.93
CA ASP A 494 -0.08 0.11 9.55
C ASP A 494 -0.41 -1.11 10.41
N ALA A 495 -0.06 -2.30 9.93
CA ALA A 495 -0.23 -3.55 10.67
C ALA A 495 0.84 -4.58 10.31
N ASP A 496 1.24 -5.43 11.26
CA ASP A 496 2.12 -6.56 11.01
C ASP A 496 1.78 -7.79 11.86
N PHE A 497 2.13 -8.96 11.34
CA PHE A 497 2.02 -10.23 12.06
C PHE A 497 3.40 -10.86 12.25
N LYS A 498 3.67 -11.29 13.48
CA LYS A 498 4.89 -11.99 13.86
C LYS A 498 4.57 -13.31 14.54
N LEU A 499 5.48 -14.25 14.43
CA LEU A 499 5.50 -15.50 15.17
C LEU A 499 6.60 -15.44 16.20
N ILE A 500 6.31 -15.88 17.42
CA ILE A 500 7.29 -16.20 18.45
C ILE A 500 7.22 -17.70 18.66
N TYR A 501 8.28 -18.41 18.28
CA TYR A 501 8.37 -19.86 18.37
C TYR A 501 8.68 -20.32 19.81
N PRO A 502 8.42 -21.60 20.17
CA PRO A 502 8.71 -22.11 21.50
C PRO A 502 10.18 -22.02 21.95
N ASP A 503 11.12 -21.91 21.01
CA ASP A 503 12.55 -21.72 21.28
C ASP A 503 12.95 -20.24 21.50
N GLY A 504 11.99 -19.32 21.35
CA GLY A 504 12.18 -17.88 21.47
C GLY A 504 12.64 -17.19 20.18
N SER A 505 12.77 -17.90 19.06
CA SER A 505 13.01 -17.26 17.77
C SER A 505 11.77 -16.50 17.29
N GLU A 506 11.99 -15.41 16.56
CA GLU A 506 10.94 -14.55 16.05
C GLU A 506 11.00 -14.45 14.52
N GLU A 507 9.84 -14.40 13.88
CA GLU A 507 9.71 -14.24 12.44
C GLU A 507 8.51 -13.35 12.12
N ARG A 508 8.73 -12.24 11.42
CA ARG A 508 7.61 -11.48 10.82
C ARG A 508 7.16 -12.21 9.56
N ILE A 509 5.85 -12.43 9.43
CA ILE A 509 5.27 -13.22 8.34
C ILE A 509 4.32 -12.42 7.43
N LEU A 510 3.93 -11.22 7.87
CA LEU A 510 3.17 -10.27 7.07
C LEU A 510 3.48 -8.85 7.53
N ASN A 511 3.67 -7.93 6.59
CA ASN A 511 3.74 -6.49 6.83
C ASN A 511 2.78 -5.76 5.89
N VAL A 512 1.89 -4.95 6.48
CA VAL A 512 0.92 -4.08 5.78
C VAL A 512 1.28 -2.64 6.12
N PRO A 513 2.23 -2.04 5.38
CA PRO A 513 2.86 -0.77 5.79
C PRO A 513 1.93 0.43 5.61
N ASN A 514 0.96 0.35 4.69
CA ASN A 514 -0.03 1.40 4.44
C ASN A 514 -1.44 0.82 4.52
N TYR A 515 -1.91 0.55 5.75
CA TYR A 515 -3.26 0.06 5.97
C TYR A 515 -4.30 1.09 5.51
N GLN A 516 -5.32 0.62 4.81
CA GLN A 516 -6.40 1.40 4.22
C GLN A 516 -7.72 0.68 4.53
N PHE A 517 -8.55 1.24 5.41
CA PHE A 517 -9.84 0.65 5.79
C PHE A 517 -10.76 0.33 4.61
N ASN A 518 -10.68 1.09 3.51
CA ASN A 518 -11.49 0.88 2.32
C ASN A 518 -11.16 -0.45 1.60
N TRP A 519 -10.02 -1.07 1.92
CA TRP A 519 -9.54 -2.32 1.35
C TRP A 519 -9.25 -3.32 2.48
N GLN A 520 -10.28 -4.07 2.88
CA GLN A 520 -10.18 -5.08 3.95
C GLN A 520 -9.83 -6.45 3.38
N THR A 521 -8.58 -6.58 2.94
CA THR A 521 -8.06 -7.80 2.32
C THR A 521 -7.69 -8.86 3.35
N THR A 522 -7.79 -10.12 2.92
CA THR A 522 -7.13 -11.26 3.56
C THR A 522 -5.90 -11.65 2.77
N TYR A 523 -4.95 -12.31 3.44
CA TYR A 523 -3.70 -12.79 2.87
C TYR A 523 -3.64 -14.30 3.04
N ASP A 524 -4.04 -15.02 2.00
CA ASP A 524 -4.01 -16.47 1.95
C ASP A 524 -2.62 -16.96 1.58
N PHE A 525 -2.03 -17.80 2.44
CA PHE A 525 -0.71 -18.38 2.18
C PHE A 525 -0.78 -19.28 0.96
N LYS A 526 0.20 -19.12 0.06
CA LYS A 526 0.37 -20.03 -1.08
C LYS A 526 0.59 -21.47 -0.62
N GLU A 527 1.40 -21.64 0.42
CA GLU A 527 1.63 -22.89 1.12
C GLU A 527 1.34 -22.67 2.61
N PRO A 528 0.35 -23.35 3.20
CA PRO A 528 0.05 -23.17 4.62
C PRO A 528 1.29 -23.39 5.51
N MET A 529 1.52 -22.46 6.44
CA MET A 529 2.72 -22.43 7.27
C MET A 529 2.57 -23.36 8.47
N TYR A 530 3.47 -24.33 8.61
CA TYR A 530 3.49 -25.21 9.78
C TYR A 530 3.96 -24.46 11.03
N LEU A 531 3.15 -24.49 12.09
CA LEU A 531 3.48 -23.90 13.39
C LEU A 531 3.49 -25.01 14.46
N PRO A 532 4.59 -25.19 15.20
CA PRO A 532 4.61 -26.11 16.33
C PRO A 532 3.71 -25.62 17.47
N ALA A 533 3.24 -26.56 18.30
CA ALA A 533 2.51 -26.24 19.52
C ALA A 533 3.34 -25.32 20.42
N GLY A 534 2.71 -24.27 20.93
CA GLY A 534 3.35 -23.23 21.75
C GLY A 534 3.78 -22.00 20.95
N THR A 535 3.73 -22.01 19.61
CA THR A 535 3.95 -20.79 18.82
C THR A 535 2.89 -19.74 19.15
N GLU A 536 3.35 -18.51 19.37
CA GLU A 536 2.52 -17.33 19.59
C GLU A 536 2.47 -16.49 18.30
N LEU A 537 1.26 -16.23 17.81
CA LEU A 537 0.99 -15.25 16.76
C LEU A 537 0.74 -13.90 17.41
N VAL A 538 1.57 -12.92 17.08
CA VAL A 538 1.50 -11.54 17.55
C VAL A 538 1.00 -10.66 16.41
N PHE A 539 -0.06 -9.92 16.67
CA PHE A 539 -0.61 -8.89 15.79
C PHE A 539 -0.26 -7.52 16.37
N ASN A 540 0.43 -6.69 15.59
CA ASN A 540 0.60 -5.28 15.89
C ASN A 540 -0.17 -4.45 14.88
N GLY A 541 -0.67 -3.31 15.32
CA GLY A 541 -1.15 -2.28 14.41
C GLY A 541 -1.07 -0.91 15.04
N THR A 542 -0.94 0.09 14.18
CA THR A 542 -0.81 1.48 14.60
C THR A 542 -2.00 2.28 14.11
N PHE A 543 -2.50 3.17 14.95
CA PHE A 543 -3.54 4.12 14.62
C PHE A 543 -2.98 5.55 14.45
N ASP A 544 -3.56 6.33 13.53
CA ASP A 544 -3.31 7.75 13.34
C ASP A 544 -4.61 8.55 13.54
N ASN A 545 -4.71 9.15 14.72
CA ASN A 545 -5.78 10.06 15.13
C ASN A 545 -5.36 11.54 14.94
N SER A 546 -4.38 11.82 14.10
CA SER A 546 -4.00 13.19 13.75
C SER A 546 -4.86 13.74 12.61
N ALA A 547 -4.69 15.04 12.33
CA ALA A 547 -5.31 15.69 11.17
C ALA A 547 -4.62 15.33 9.84
N MET A 548 -3.48 14.63 9.87
CA MET A 548 -2.75 14.19 8.67
C MET A 548 -3.30 12.90 8.08
N ASN A 549 -4.13 12.16 8.82
CA ASN A 549 -4.89 11.04 8.29
C ASN A 549 -6.13 11.57 7.52
N PRO A 550 -6.18 11.42 6.19
CA PRO A 550 -7.29 11.95 5.38
C PRO A 550 -8.64 11.26 5.65
N TYR A 551 -8.64 10.10 6.30
CA TYR A 551 -9.86 9.36 6.66
C TYR A 551 -10.33 9.62 8.08
N ASN A 552 -9.54 10.32 8.90
CA ASN A 552 -9.90 10.59 10.29
C ASN A 552 -11.09 11.56 10.36
N PRO A 553 -12.27 11.13 10.86
CA PRO A 553 -13.47 11.97 10.86
C PRO A 553 -13.40 13.11 11.86
N ASP A 554 -12.66 12.95 12.96
CA ASP A 554 -12.45 13.97 13.98
C ASP A 554 -11.17 13.64 14.79
N PRO A 555 -10.08 14.42 14.63
CA PRO A 555 -8.83 14.22 15.35
C PRO A 555 -8.86 14.75 16.80
N THR A 556 -9.90 15.47 17.20
CA THR A 556 -9.98 16.12 18.52
C THR A 556 -10.58 15.23 19.60
N VAL A 557 -11.17 14.11 19.20
CA VAL A 557 -11.84 13.16 20.10
C VAL A 557 -10.95 11.94 20.37
N GLU A 558 -11.06 11.41 21.59
CA GLU A 558 -10.49 10.11 21.91
C GLU A 558 -11.30 9.02 21.20
N SER A 559 -10.61 8.15 20.46
CA SER A 559 -11.27 7.03 19.80
C SER A 559 -11.25 5.79 20.67
N ASN A 560 -12.40 5.13 20.76
CA ASN A 560 -12.65 3.98 21.62
C ASN A 560 -13.21 2.82 20.78
N PHE A 561 -13.27 1.62 21.38
CA PHE A 561 -13.87 0.46 20.73
C PHE A 561 -15.33 0.71 20.31
N GLY A 562 -15.70 0.25 19.11
CA GLY A 562 -17.08 0.13 18.70
C GLY A 562 -17.25 -0.32 17.25
N GLU A 563 -18.48 -0.66 16.89
CA GLU A 563 -18.77 -1.25 15.57
C GLU A 563 -18.76 -0.23 14.44
N GLN A 564 -19.00 1.04 14.74
CA GLN A 564 -19.09 2.08 13.72
C GLN A 564 -17.71 2.50 13.20
N THR A 565 -17.62 2.85 11.92
CA THR A 565 -16.33 3.15 11.24
C THR A 565 -15.60 4.37 11.80
N TRP A 566 -16.30 5.28 12.48
CA TRP A 566 -15.68 6.41 13.19
C TRP A 566 -15.23 6.07 14.63
N GLN A 567 -15.64 4.92 15.15
CA GLN A 567 -15.06 4.25 16.32
C GLN A 567 -13.93 3.32 15.83
N GLU A 568 -13.34 2.50 16.70
CA GLU A 568 -12.24 1.61 16.29
C GLU A 568 -12.44 0.14 16.67
N MET A 569 -11.72 -0.70 15.93
CA MET A 569 -11.55 -2.12 16.18
C MET A 569 -10.07 -2.47 16.06
N PHE A 570 -9.66 -3.57 16.70
CA PHE A 570 -8.29 -4.06 16.64
C PHE A 570 -8.28 -5.59 16.62
N PHE A 571 -8.32 -6.17 15.42
CA PHE A 571 -8.34 -7.62 15.22
C PHE A 571 -7.29 -8.04 14.19
N GLY A 572 -6.40 -8.93 14.60
CA GLY A 572 -5.56 -9.72 13.71
C GLY A 572 -6.24 -11.07 13.49
N PHE A 573 -7.07 -11.17 12.45
CA PHE A 573 -7.74 -12.42 12.10
C PHE A 573 -6.75 -13.43 11.53
N PHE A 574 -7.00 -14.71 11.81
CA PHE A 574 -6.24 -15.81 11.23
C PHE A 574 -7.12 -17.04 10.97
N GLN A 575 -6.69 -17.87 10.03
CA GLN A 575 -7.26 -19.17 9.72
C GLN A 575 -6.21 -20.26 9.84
N TYR A 576 -6.57 -21.42 10.38
CA TYR A 576 -5.66 -22.55 10.53
C TYR A 576 -6.38 -23.90 10.50
N TYR A 577 -5.62 -25.00 10.39
CA TYR A 577 -6.12 -26.36 10.62
C TYR A 577 -5.10 -27.18 11.41
N GLU A 578 -5.56 -28.20 12.16
CA GLU A 578 -4.65 -29.02 12.98
C GLU A 578 -3.74 -29.88 12.09
N ALA A 579 -2.42 -29.78 12.33
CA ALA A 579 -1.45 -30.66 11.71
C ALA A 579 -1.63 -32.09 12.24
N ASP A 580 -1.27 -33.09 11.44
CA ASP A 580 -1.18 -34.45 11.97
C ASP A 580 -0.17 -34.49 13.13
N ASN A 581 -0.47 -35.28 14.16
CA ASN A 581 0.51 -35.59 15.17
C ASN A 581 1.67 -36.30 14.47
N GLN A 582 2.75 -35.59 14.16
CA GLN A 582 4.03 -36.21 13.92
C GLN A 582 4.37 -36.90 15.24
N GLY A 583 4.08 -38.20 15.33
CA GLY A 583 4.62 -39.01 16.42
C GLY A 583 6.11 -38.79 16.41
N ASN A 584 6.69 -38.42 17.56
CA ASN A 584 8.13 -38.34 17.76
C ASN A 584 8.77 -39.57 17.10
N SER A 585 9.34 -39.38 15.91
CA SER A 585 10.31 -40.32 15.38
C SER A 585 11.60 -39.97 16.09
N ASP A 586 11.84 -40.72 17.17
CA ASP A 586 13.07 -40.74 17.97
C ASP A 586 14.35 -40.78 17.12
#